data_AF-A0AAV9LWN7-F1
#
_entry.id   AF-A0AAV9LWN7-F1
#
_cell.length_a   1.000
_cell.length_b   1.000
_cell.length_c   1.000
_cell.angle_alpha   90.00
_cell.angle_beta   90.00
_cell.angle_gamma   90.00
#
_symmetry.space_group_name_H-M   'P 1'
#
loop_
_entity.id
_entity.type
_entity.pdbx_description
1 polymer ?
#
loop_
_entity_poly.entity_id
_entity_poly.type
_entity_poly.pdbx_seq_one_letter_code
_entity_poly.pdbx_strand_id
1 'polypeptide(L)'
;MQVDVNDYNSCTASNPLATFNSGSDSITLDTPDGDYFLCGIPGHCASGLKFHIKVSPTTTPPSPPPPPPPTTTNNRYPDHFPTSSTNHSSASTSAYSFSMLFTLFLLPIF
;
A
#
# COMPACT_ATOMS: atom_id res chain seq x y z
N MET A 1 -6.70 -1.97 -20.01
CA MET A 1 -6.76 -3.42 -20.28
C MET A 1 -5.37 -4.01 -20.08
N GLN A 2 -5.29 -5.28 -19.68
CA GLN A 2 -4.05 -6.05 -19.59
C GLN A 2 -3.82 -6.79 -20.91
N VAL A 3 -2.58 -6.85 -21.37
CA VAL A 3 -2.16 -7.46 -22.63
C VAL A 3 -0.84 -8.20 -22.44
N ASP A 4 -0.43 -8.99 -23.44
CA ASP A 4 0.93 -9.53 -23.47
C ASP A 4 1.95 -8.47 -23.94
N VAL A 5 3.24 -8.83 -23.89
CA VAL A 5 4.33 -7.92 -24.26
C VAL A 5 4.31 -7.53 -25.75
N ASN A 6 3.85 -8.41 -26.65
CA ASN A 6 3.80 -8.13 -28.08
C ASN A 6 2.72 -7.08 -28.35
N ASP A 7 1.52 -7.29 -27.84
CA ASP A 7 0.39 -6.38 -27.95
C ASP A 7 0.67 -5.04 -27.27
N TYR A 8 1.38 -5.03 -26.14
CA TYR A 8 1.88 -3.81 -25.50
C TYR A 8 2.83 -3.00 -26.39
N ASN A 9 3.74 -3.68 -27.09
CA ASN A 9 4.73 -3.04 -27.94
C ASN A 9 4.11 -2.52 -29.24
N SER A 10 3.21 -3.28 -29.85
CA SER A 10 2.52 -2.91 -31.09
C SER A 10 1.31 -2.01 -30.87
N CYS A 11 0.90 -1.75 -29.63
CA CYS A 11 -0.36 -1.09 -29.30
C CYS A 11 -1.59 -1.81 -29.88
N THR A 12 -1.57 -3.14 -29.87
CA THR A 12 -2.70 -3.97 -30.30
C THR A 12 -3.68 -4.17 -29.15
N ALA A 13 -4.96 -3.88 -29.38
CA ALA A 13 -6.02 -4.00 -28.37
C ALA A 13 -7.06 -5.09 -28.72
N SER A 14 -6.74 -5.97 -29.67
CA SER A 14 -7.69 -6.93 -30.23
C SER A 14 -7.95 -8.13 -29.31
N ASN A 15 -6.97 -8.54 -28.50
CA ASN A 15 -7.03 -9.74 -27.67
C ASN A 15 -6.56 -9.45 -26.22
N PRO A 16 -7.28 -8.61 -25.46
CA PRO A 16 -6.88 -8.32 -24.09
C PRO A 16 -6.95 -9.57 -23.20
N LEU A 17 -5.95 -9.75 -22.33
CA LEU A 17 -5.95 -10.77 -21.27
C LEU A 17 -7.03 -10.45 -20.22
N ALA A 18 -7.23 -9.15 -19.95
CA ALA A 18 -8.28 -8.64 -19.07
C ALA A 18 -8.68 -7.21 -19.46
N THR A 19 -9.95 -6.85 -19.24
CA THR A 19 -10.48 -5.51 -19.50
C THR A 19 -10.94 -4.86 -18.19
N PHE A 20 -10.58 -3.59 -18.02
CA PHE A 20 -10.91 -2.76 -16.86
C PHE A 20 -11.51 -1.45 -17.38
N ASN A 21 -12.73 -1.13 -16.96
CA ASN A 21 -13.51 -0.03 -17.50
C ASN A 21 -14.52 0.56 -16.50
N SER A 22 -14.37 0.31 -15.20
CA SER A 22 -15.27 0.87 -14.19
C SER A 22 -15.00 2.37 -13.93
N GLY A 23 -13.82 2.86 -14.32
CA GLY A 23 -13.35 4.21 -14.01
C GLY A 23 -12.61 4.33 -12.66
N SER A 24 -12.67 3.27 -11.85
CA SER A 24 -11.96 3.16 -10.57
C SER A 24 -11.53 1.70 -10.35
N ASP A 25 -10.70 1.19 -11.25
CA ASP A 25 -10.29 -0.21 -11.25
C ASP A 25 -9.16 -0.46 -10.24
N SER A 26 -9.24 -1.57 -9.50
CA SER A 26 -8.18 -2.06 -8.61
C SER A 26 -7.66 -3.40 -9.13
N ILE A 27 -6.34 -3.51 -9.28
CA ILE A 27 -5.68 -4.66 -9.90
C ILE A 27 -4.60 -5.16 -8.94
N THR A 28 -4.65 -6.44 -8.60
CA THR A 28 -3.58 -7.11 -7.85
C THR A 28 -2.44 -7.45 -8.81
N LEU A 29 -1.20 -7.18 -8.40
CA LEU A 29 0.00 -7.47 -9.20
C LEU A 29 0.77 -8.60 -8.53
N ASP A 30 0.72 -9.79 -9.12
CA ASP A 30 1.30 -11.03 -8.59
C ASP A 30 2.26 -11.73 -9.57
N THR A 31 2.44 -11.18 -10.78
CA THR A 31 3.37 -11.65 -11.80
C THR A 31 4.80 -11.16 -11.54
N PRO A 32 5.78 -12.06 -11.33
CA PRO A 32 7.18 -11.68 -11.09
C PRO A 32 7.83 -10.94 -12.26
N ASP A 33 7.45 -11.29 -13.50
CA ASP A 33 7.99 -10.68 -14.72
C ASP A 33 7.33 -9.34 -15.08
N GLY A 34 6.31 -8.95 -14.31
CA GLY A 34 5.53 -7.73 -14.48
C GLY A 34 4.34 -7.87 -15.42
N ASP A 35 3.40 -6.94 -15.28
CA ASP A 35 2.18 -6.84 -16.07
C ASP A 35 2.23 -5.68 -17.05
N TYR A 36 1.64 -5.88 -18.22
CA TYR A 36 1.53 -4.88 -19.28
C TYR A 36 0.10 -4.41 -19.45
N PHE A 37 -0.08 -3.09 -19.46
CA PHE A 37 -1.39 -2.47 -19.63
C PHE A 37 -1.35 -1.38 -20.70
N LEU A 38 -2.47 -1.26 -21.42
CA LEU A 38 -2.70 -0.17 -22.36
C LEU A 38 -4.17 0.27 -22.34
N CYS A 39 -4.43 1.44 -22.91
CA CYS A 39 -5.77 1.87 -23.27
C CYS A 39 -6.09 1.50 -24.72
N GLY A 40 -7.17 0.76 -24.94
CA GLY A 40 -7.59 0.29 -26.26
C GLY A 40 -8.38 1.31 -27.10
N ILE A 41 -8.58 2.53 -26.61
CA ILE A 41 -9.20 3.59 -27.40
C ILE A 41 -8.24 3.97 -28.54
N PRO A 42 -8.70 4.07 -29.80
CA PRO A 42 -7.85 4.41 -30.93
C PRO A 42 -6.98 5.64 -30.66
N GLY A 43 -5.68 5.52 -30.88
CA GLY A 43 -4.70 6.58 -30.65
C GLY A 43 -4.18 6.70 -29.21
N HIS A 44 -4.91 6.24 -28.17
CA HIS A 44 -4.48 6.45 -26.79
C HIS A 44 -3.17 5.73 -26.45
N CYS A 45 -3.02 4.46 -26.82
CA CYS A 45 -1.78 3.71 -26.58
C CYS A 45 -0.58 4.33 -27.32
N ALA A 46 -0.76 4.69 -28.60
CA ALA A 46 0.29 5.31 -29.41
C ALA A 46 0.69 6.69 -28.87
N SER A 47 -0.25 7.41 -28.26
CA SER A 47 -0.02 8.69 -27.56
C SER A 47 0.58 8.52 -26.16
N GLY A 48 0.92 7.29 -25.75
CA GLY A 48 1.62 7.02 -24.49
C GLY A 48 0.74 6.52 -23.34
N LEU A 49 -0.56 6.28 -23.55
CA LEU A 49 -1.42 5.70 -22.53
C LEU A 49 -1.25 4.17 -22.45
N LYS A 50 -0.05 3.77 -21.99
CA LYS A 50 0.34 2.40 -21.70
C LYS A 50 1.38 2.38 -20.57
N PHE A 51 1.36 1.35 -19.73
CA PHE A 51 2.30 1.20 -18.61
C PHE A 51 2.65 -0.27 -18.37
N HIS A 52 3.89 -0.50 -17.96
CA HIS A 52 4.41 -1.80 -17.55
C HIS A 52 4.77 -1.69 -16.08
N ILE A 53 4.23 -2.58 -15.24
CA ILE A 53 4.50 -2.60 -13.82
C ILE A 53 5.29 -3.85 -13.48
N LYS A 54 6.50 -3.67 -12.95
CA LYS A 54 7.33 -4.76 -12.44
C LYS A 54 7.16 -4.88 -10.93
N VAL A 55 6.85 -6.08 -10.46
CA VAL A 55 6.79 -6.38 -9.02
C VAL A 55 8.15 -6.89 -8.57
N SER A 56 8.77 -6.21 -7.61
CA SER A 56 9.98 -6.72 -6.98
C SER A 56 9.61 -7.74 -5.90
N PRO A 57 10.36 -8.85 -5.76
CA PRO A 57 10.10 -9.80 -4.70
C PRO A 57 10.27 -9.12 -3.34
N THR A 58 9.29 -9.30 -2.45
CA THR A 58 9.40 -8.86 -1.06
C THR A 58 10.33 -9.81 -0.32
N THR A 59 11.53 -9.34 0.03
CA THR A 59 12.35 -10.03 1.04
C THR A 59 11.74 -9.77 2.41
N THR A 60 10.86 -10.65 2.87
CA THR A 60 10.44 -10.67 4.26
C THR A 60 11.65 -11.07 5.11
N PRO A 61 12.12 -10.24 6.07
CA PRO A 61 13.16 -10.65 6.99
C PRO A 61 12.72 -11.91 7.74
N PRO A 62 13.63 -12.86 8.00
CA PRO A 62 13.30 -14.01 8.83
C PRO A 62 12.76 -13.51 10.19
N SER A 63 11.70 -14.16 10.67
CA SER A 63 11.14 -13.85 12.00
C SER A 63 12.23 -14.04 13.07
N PRO A 64 12.34 -13.15 14.07
CA PRO A 64 13.30 -13.33 15.15
C PRO A 64 13.04 -14.67 15.88
N PRO A 65 14.10 -15.33 16.37
CA PRO A 65 13.93 -16.57 17.13
C PRO A 65 13.06 -16.34 18.37
N PRO A 66 12.30 -17.34 18.82
CA PRO A 66 11.47 -17.23 20.01
C PRO A 66 12.34 -16.89 21.25
N PRO A 67 11.83 -16.08 22.19
CA PRO A 67 12.55 -15.74 23.41
C PRO A 67 12.85 -17.00 24.24
N PRO A 68 13.99 -17.02 24.97
CA PRO A 68 14.34 -18.14 25.84
C PRO A 68 13.29 -18.35 26.95
N PRO A 69 13.07 -19.59 27.43
CA PRO A 69 12.13 -19.86 28.50
C PRO A 69 12.50 -19.10 29.79
N PRO A 70 11.52 -18.65 30.59
CA PRO A 70 11.78 -17.98 31.85
C PRO A 70 12.50 -18.92 32.82
N THR A 71 13.65 -18.48 33.34
CA THR A 71 14.37 -19.18 34.40
C THR A 71 13.63 -18.95 35.72
N THR A 72 13.04 -20.00 36.28
CA THR A 72 12.40 -19.95 37.59
C THR A 72 13.48 -20.00 38.69
N THR A 73 13.97 -18.84 39.12
CA THR A 73 14.76 -18.75 40.35
C THR A 73 13.81 -18.95 41.54
N ASN A 74 13.68 -20.20 41.99
CA ASN A 74 12.86 -20.58 43.12
C ASN A 74 13.60 -20.25 44.43
N ASN A 75 13.54 -18.98 44.86
CA ASN A 75 14.00 -18.58 46.19
C ASN A 75 12.79 -18.46 47.13
N ARG A 76 12.74 -19.39 48.09
CA ARG A 76 11.76 -19.42 49.19
C ARG A 76 11.97 -18.23 50.15
N TYR A 77 10.90 -17.43 50.32
CA TYR A 77 10.38 -16.81 51.58
C TYR A 77 11.04 -15.51 52.13
N PRO A 78 10.32 -14.57 52.82
CA PRO A 78 8.93 -14.06 52.71
C PRO A 78 8.79 -12.51 52.63
N ASP A 79 7.55 -12.06 52.45
CA ASP A 79 6.94 -10.81 52.96
C ASP A 79 7.63 -9.45 52.75
N HIS A 80 7.19 -8.70 51.73
CA HIS A 80 6.69 -7.33 51.93
C HIS A 80 5.89 -6.82 50.71
N PHE A 81 4.57 -6.68 50.86
CA PHE A 81 3.75 -5.79 50.03
C PHE A 81 4.04 -4.33 50.42
N PRO A 82 4.06 -3.36 49.49
CA PRO A 82 2.81 -2.65 49.22
C PRO A 82 2.55 -2.30 47.75
N THR A 83 1.27 -2.31 47.42
CA THR A 83 0.62 -1.75 46.23
C THR A 83 0.88 -0.26 46.06
N SER A 84 1.22 0.17 44.84
CA SER A 84 0.81 1.48 44.33
C SER A 84 0.52 1.39 42.83
N SER A 85 -0.73 1.74 42.50
CA SER A 85 -1.27 1.82 41.14
C SER A 85 -0.93 3.20 40.59
N THR A 86 -0.37 3.28 39.39
CA THR A 86 -0.51 4.48 38.56
C THR A 86 -0.56 4.06 37.10
N ASN A 87 -1.78 3.97 36.57
CA ASN A 87 -2.05 3.95 35.15
C ASN A 87 -1.55 5.28 34.55
N HIS A 88 -0.65 5.21 33.56
CA HIS A 88 -0.35 6.35 32.71
C HIS A 88 -0.48 5.94 31.24
N SER A 89 -1.72 5.96 30.78
CA SER A 89 -2.08 5.91 29.36
C SER A 89 -1.52 7.16 28.69
N SER A 90 -0.45 7.01 27.92
CA SER A 90 0.05 8.08 27.05
C SER A 90 -0.66 7.98 25.70
N ALA A 91 -1.81 8.63 25.58
CA ALA A 91 -2.41 8.90 24.28
C ALA A 91 -1.66 10.08 23.66
N SER A 92 -0.82 9.81 22.67
CA SER A 92 -0.17 10.83 21.86
C SER A 92 -1.18 11.41 20.87
N THR A 93 -1.88 12.47 21.28
CA THR A 93 -2.63 13.33 20.37
C THR A 93 -1.67 14.28 19.67
N SER A 94 -1.23 13.91 18.47
CA SER A 94 -0.49 14.82 17.60
C SER A 94 -1.45 15.86 17.05
N ALA A 95 -1.43 17.05 17.66
CA ALA A 95 -2.10 18.23 17.14
C ALA A 95 -1.35 18.74 15.89
N TYR A 96 -1.91 18.48 14.71
CA TYR A 96 -1.53 19.23 13.51
C TYR A 96 -2.58 20.32 13.27
N SER A 97 -2.21 21.52 13.71
CA SER A 97 -2.87 22.77 13.36
C SER A 97 -2.65 23.05 11.88
N PHE A 98 -3.67 22.84 11.05
CA PHE A 98 -3.74 23.46 9.72
C PHE A 98 -4.68 24.66 9.79
N SER A 99 -4.11 25.79 10.21
CA SER A 99 -4.65 27.09 9.85
C SER A 99 -4.38 27.32 8.37
N MET A 100 -5.37 27.06 7.53
CA MET A 100 -5.51 27.75 6.25
C MET A 100 -6.98 28.09 6.06
N LEU A 101 -7.37 29.22 6.64
CA LEU A 101 -8.42 30.03 6.04
C LEU A 101 -7.92 30.44 4.64
N PHE A 102 -8.38 29.75 3.60
CA PHE A 102 -8.54 30.38 2.30
C PHE A 102 -9.98 30.19 1.86
N THR A 103 -10.76 31.14 2.35
CA THR A 103 -12.09 31.52 1.91
C THR A 103 -12.22 31.50 0.39
N LEU A 104 -13.22 30.76 -0.09
CA LEU A 104 -14.19 31.17 -1.10
C LEU A 104 -13.66 32.13 -2.20
N PHE A 105 -13.20 31.57 -3.33
CA PHE A 105 -13.28 32.27 -4.61
C PHE A 105 -14.15 31.45 -5.56
N LEU A 106 -15.39 31.93 -5.69
CA LEU A 106 -16.39 31.55 -6.68
C LEU A 106 -15.89 31.90 -8.10
N LEU A 107 -16.18 31.04 -9.08
CA LEU A 107 -16.19 31.31 -10.54
C LEU A 107 -17.09 32.54 -10.88
N PRO A 108 -17.12 33.15 -12.11
CA PRO A 108 -16.54 32.79 -13.43
C PRO A 108 -15.92 33.99 -14.24
N ILE A 109 -15.77 33.82 -15.57
CA ILE A 109 -15.42 34.75 -16.69
C ILE A 109 -13.96 34.53 -17.17
N PHE A 110 -13.65 33.96 -18.35
CA PHE A 110 -14.28 33.94 -19.69
C PHE A 110 -14.49 32.52 -20.23
#